data_AF-A0A7C9FQD4-F1
#
_entry.id   AF-A0A7C9FQD4-F1
#
_cell.length_a   1.000
_cell.length_b   1.000
_cell.length_c   1.000
_cell.angle_alpha   90.00
_cell.angle_beta   90.00
_cell.angle_gamma   90.00
#
_symmetry.space_group_name_H-M   'P 1'
#
loop_
_entity.id
_entity.type
_entity.pdbx_description
1 polymer ?
#
loop_
_entity_poly.entity_id
_entity_poly.type
_entity_poly.pdbx_seq_one_letter_code
_entity_poly.pdbx_strand_id
1 'polypeptide(L)'
;MNNKILGTLALLGAPFLCLNTYLNVSASGGYTTTPLSGFFDLLYVTGWLCSIIGLKQIGAAGTDRLGRIILPTILVTLVLANIYNFYEIILPDHGTLLYHALDLFWPLSNLVMIGVGIAVIRAKRLQGWKRYVPLACGLWLPFTMLVWSNVPLGFHLTNVHTALAWTLLALVVLTSNKSDSILPTP
;
A
#
# COMPACT_ATOMS: atom_id res chain seq x y z
N MET A 1 2.11 -16.57 -10.79
CA MET A 1 3.41 -16.13 -10.24
C MET A 1 3.55 -16.71 -8.83
N ASN A 2 4.76 -17.03 -8.38
CA ASN A 2 4.95 -17.61 -7.05
C ASN A 2 4.72 -16.52 -5.97
N ASN A 3 3.94 -16.82 -4.92
CA ASN A 3 3.74 -15.91 -3.78
C ASN A 3 5.05 -15.48 -3.14
N LYS A 4 6.08 -16.33 -3.17
CA LYS A 4 7.42 -15.97 -2.68
C LYS A 4 8.05 -14.83 -3.47
N ILE A 5 7.89 -14.83 -4.80
CA ILE A 5 8.37 -13.76 -5.68
C ILE A 5 7.60 -12.48 -5.37
N LEU A 6 6.26 -12.55 -5.31
CA LEU A 6 5.40 -11.42 -4.97
C LEU A 6 5.74 -10.81 -3.60
N GLY A 7 5.91 -11.64 -2.58
CA GLY A 7 6.29 -11.20 -1.24
C GLY A 7 7.69 -10.60 -1.19
N THR A 8 8.64 -11.12 -1.96
CA THR A 8 9.99 -10.56 -2.05
C THR A 8 9.99 -9.19 -2.73
N LEU A 9 9.30 -9.06 -3.87
CA LEU A 9 9.13 -7.77 -4.57
C LEU A 9 8.43 -6.74 -3.67
N ALA A 10 7.39 -7.18 -2.95
CA ALA A 10 6.72 -6.34 -1.97
C ALA A 10 7.65 -5.87 -0.84
N LEU A 11 8.50 -6.77 -0.34
CA LEU A 11 9.44 -6.46 0.74
C LEU A 11 10.50 -5.46 0.28
N LEU A 12 10.98 -5.59 -0.95
CA LEU A 12 11.90 -4.64 -1.56
C LEU A 12 11.25 -3.26 -1.77
N GLY A 13 9.98 -3.21 -2.15
CA GLY A 13 9.24 -1.95 -2.35
C GLY A 13 8.86 -1.23 -1.06
N ALA A 14 8.59 -1.96 0.03
CA ALA A 14 8.09 -1.43 1.29
C ALA A 14 8.85 -0.21 1.88
N PRO A 15 10.21 -0.18 1.92
CA PRO A 15 10.92 0.95 2.53
C PRO A 15 10.88 2.24 1.70
N PHE A 16 10.52 2.19 0.42
CA PHE A 16 10.73 3.33 -0.48
C PHE A 16 9.85 4.55 -0.18
N LEU A 17 8.63 4.38 0.33
CA LEU A 17 7.84 5.53 0.77
C LEU A 17 8.54 6.22 1.95
N CYS A 18 9.00 5.46 2.95
CA CYS A 18 9.74 6.00 4.10
C CYS A 18 11.02 6.73 3.66
N LEU A 19 11.80 6.12 2.76
CA LEU A 19 13.00 6.74 2.18
C LEU A 19 12.66 8.04 1.43
N ASN A 20 11.58 8.03 0.65
CA ASN A 20 11.09 9.20 -0.08
C ASN A 20 10.80 10.36 0.86
N THR A 21 10.07 10.10 1.95
CA THR A 21 9.71 11.16 2.90
C THR A 21 10.95 11.73 3.60
N TYR A 22 11.88 10.87 4.05
CA TYR A 22 13.08 11.32 4.76
C TYR A 22 14.01 12.12 3.84
N LEU A 23 14.16 11.71 2.59
CA LEU A 23 15.03 12.40 1.65
C LEU A 23 14.44 13.73 1.20
N ASN A 24 13.13 13.82 0.97
CA ASN A 24 12.51 15.05 0.49
C ASN A 24 12.19 16.03 1.63
N VAL A 25 11.52 15.59 2.70
CA VAL A 25 11.15 16.50 3.80
C VAL A 25 12.38 17.06 4.52
N SER A 26 13.45 16.26 4.70
CA SER A 26 14.68 16.74 5.33
C SER A 26 15.48 17.70 4.44
N ALA A 27 15.30 17.64 3.12
CA ALA A 27 16.03 18.47 2.16
C ALA A 27 15.33 19.80 1.85
N SER A 28 13.99 19.83 1.82
CA SER A 28 13.22 20.99 1.34
C SER A 28 12.26 21.58 2.37
N GLY A 29 12.16 21.03 3.59
CA GLY A 29 11.25 21.52 4.64
C GLY A 29 9.77 21.24 4.36
N GLY A 30 9.47 20.41 3.36
CA GLY A 30 8.13 20.00 2.94
C GLY A 30 8.20 18.86 1.92
N TYR A 31 7.05 18.30 1.51
CA TYR A 31 7.02 17.35 0.40
C TYR A 31 7.17 18.10 -0.91
N THR A 32 8.30 17.92 -1.59
CA THR A 32 8.56 18.44 -2.93
C THR A 32 8.45 17.33 -3.96
N THR A 33 7.69 17.61 -5.00
CA THR A 33 7.55 16.81 -6.23
C THR A 33 8.85 16.86 -7.02
N THR A 34 9.52 15.72 -7.15
CA THR A 34 10.78 15.58 -7.89
C THR A 34 10.77 14.26 -8.68
N PRO A 35 11.59 14.14 -9.74
CA PRO A 35 11.72 12.87 -10.44
C PRO A 35 12.15 11.71 -9.53
N LEU A 36 12.95 12.02 -8.50
CA LEU A 36 13.40 11.05 -7.52
C LEU A 36 12.26 10.58 -6.60
N SER A 37 11.37 11.50 -6.18
CA SER A 37 10.20 11.13 -5.38
C SER A 37 9.25 10.25 -6.18
N GLY A 38 8.96 10.61 -7.44
CA GLY A 38 8.16 9.78 -8.34
C GLY A 38 8.76 8.38 -8.53
N PHE A 39 10.08 8.25 -8.61
CA PHE A 39 10.75 6.95 -8.72
C PHE A 39 10.60 6.10 -7.45
N PHE A 40 10.79 6.66 -6.25
CA PHE A 40 10.58 5.92 -5.01
C PHE A 40 9.13 5.53 -4.80
N ASP A 41 8.20 6.43 -5.11
CA ASP A 41 6.77 6.17 -5.04
C ASP A 41 6.35 5.07 -6.02
N LEU A 42 6.92 5.04 -7.23
CA LEU A 42 6.74 3.95 -8.19
C LEU A 42 7.21 2.59 -7.64
N LEU A 43 8.39 2.54 -7.01
CA LEU A 43 8.92 1.30 -6.41
C LEU A 43 8.04 0.82 -5.25
N TYR A 44 7.62 1.75 -4.39
CA TYR A 44 6.74 1.47 -3.27
C TYR A 44 5.36 0.94 -3.71
N VAL A 45 4.67 1.66 -4.61
CA VAL A 45 3.34 1.27 -5.10
C VAL A 45 3.40 -0.03 -5.91
N THR A 46 4.50 -0.29 -6.62
CA THR A 46 4.74 -1.57 -7.29
C THR A 46 4.92 -2.73 -6.31
N GLY A 47 5.66 -2.51 -5.22
CA GLY A 47 5.73 -3.47 -4.12
C GLY A 47 4.36 -3.73 -3.49
N TRP A 48 3.58 -2.68 -3.27
CA TRP A 48 2.22 -2.78 -2.74
C TRP A 48 1.29 -3.56 -3.69
N LEU A 49 1.34 -3.31 -5.00
CA LEU A 49 0.63 -4.11 -6.02
C LEU A 49 0.97 -5.59 -5.89
N CYS A 50 2.26 -5.92 -5.71
CA CYS A 50 2.69 -7.31 -5.52
C CYS A 50 2.05 -7.93 -4.26
N SER A 51 1.98 -7.18 -3.15
CA SER A 51 1.26 -7.63 -1.95
C SER A 51 -0.22 -7.91 -2.22
N ILE A 52 -0.92 -7.01 -2.90
CA ILE A 52 -2.35 -7.19 -3.19
C ILE A 52 -2.59 -8.38 -4.13
N ILE A 53 -1.75 -8.56 -5.15
CA ILE A 53 -1.81 -9.74 -6.03
C ILE A 53 -1.58 -11.03 -5.20
N GLY A 54 -0.63 -11.02 -4.27
CA GLY A 54 -0.38 -12.13 -3.36
C GLY A 54 -1.58 -12.45 -2.48
N LEU A 55 -2.19 -11.43 -1.85
CA LEU A 55 -3.42 -11.59 -1.06
C LEU A 55 -4.57 -12.16 -1.89
N LYS A 56 -4.70 -11.75 -3.16
CA LYS A 56 -5.69 -12.29 -4.10
C LYS A 56 -5.42 -13.77 -4.40
N GLN A 57 -4.17 -14.15 -4.63
CA GLN A 57 -3.78 -15.54 -4.96
C GLN A 57 -4.02 -16.52 -3.81
N ILE A 58 -3.82 -16.10 -2.56
CA ILE A 58 -4.10 -16.91 -1.37
C ILE A 58 -5.58 -16.86 -0.94
N GLY A 59 -6.41 -16.04 -1.60
CA GLY A 59 -7.83 -15.89 -1.28
C GLY A 59 -8.07 -15.20 0.06
N ALA A 60 -7.19 -14.28 0.48
CA ALA A 60 -7.22 -13.68 1.81
C ALA A 60 -8.53 -12.94 2.14
N ALA A 61 -9.15 -12.31 1.12
CA ALA A 61 -10.40 -11.58 1.26
C ALA A 61 -11.65 -12.47 1.08
N GLY A 62 -11.51 -13.78 0.91
CA GLY A 62 -12.63 -14.70 0.70
C GLY A 62 -13.22 -14.65 -0.71
N THR A 63 -14.40 -15.27 -0.86
CA THR A 63 -15.12 -15.42 -2.14
C THR A 63 -16.48 -14.74 -2.15
N ASP A 64 -16.79 -13.96 -1.11
CA ASP A 64 -18.02 -13.19 -1.02
C ASP A 64 -17.98 -11.98 -1.98
N ARG A 65 -19.11 -11.31 -2.16
CA ARG A 65 -19.24 -10.19 -3.10
C ARG A 65 -18.24 -9.07 -2.78
N LEU A 66 -18.00 -8.80 -1.50
CA LEU A 66 -17.09 -7.76 -1.05
C LEU A 66 -15.64 -8.12 -1.42
N GLY A 67 -15.16 -9.32 -1.09
CA GLY A 67 -13.82 -9.79 -1.47
C GLY A 67 -13.59 -9.80 -2.99
N ARG A 68 -14.62 -10.17 -3.77
CA ARG A 68 -14.55 -10.21 -5.24
C ARG A 68 -14.42 -8.84 -5.89
N ILE A 69 -14.99 -7.79 -5.28
CA ILE A 69 -14.98 -6.44 -5.84
C ILE A 69 -13.77 -5.66 -5.32
N ILE A 70 -13.51 -5.72 -4.01
CA ILE A 70 -12.55 -4.81 -3.36
C ILE A 70 -11.11 -5.03 -3.83
N LEU A 71 -10.71 -6.30 -4.07
CA LEU A 71 -9.35 -6.63 -4.51
C LEU A 71 -9.06 -6.12 -5.94
N PRO A 72 -9.93 -6.33 -6.95
CA PRO A 72 -9.81 -5.63 -8.23
C PRO A 72 -9.83 -4.11 -8.11
N THR A 73 -10.71 -3.55 -7.28
CA THR A 73 -10.79 -2.09 -7.11
C THR A 73 -9.47 -1.50 -6.64
N ILE A 74 -8.85 -2.07 -5.59
CA ILE A 74 -7.55 -1.55 -5.13
C ILE A 74 -6.47 -1.71 -6.20
N LEU A 75 -6.43 -2.82 -6.95
CA LEU A 75 -5.45 -3.02 -8.02
C LEU A 75 -5.58 -1.94 -9.10
N VAL A 76 -6.80 -1.60 -9.50
CA VAL A 76 -7.04 -0.53 -10.48
C VAL A 76 -6.55 0.81 -9.94
N THR A 77 -6.89 1.15 -8.69
CA THR A 77 -6.43 2.42 -8.11
C THR A 77 -4.90 2.50 -8.00
N LEU A 78 -4.24 1.40 -7.63
CA LEU A 78 -2.77 1.35 -7.52
C LEU A 78 -2.09 1.42 -8.89
N VAL A 79 -2.68 0.84 -9.94
CA VAL A 79 -2.16 1.00 -11.31
C VAL A 79 -2.25 2.47 -11.73
N LEU A 80 -3.37 3.14 -11.47
CA LEU A 80 -3.53 4.56 -11.79
C LEU A 80 -2.57 5.44 -10.97
N ALA A 81 -2.35 5.13 -9.70
CA ALA A 81 -1.32 5.78 -8.87
C ALA A 81 0.10 5.54 -9.42
N ASN A 82 0.39 4.36 -9.98
CA ASN A 82 1.68 4.12 -10.65
C ASN A 82 1.82 4.90 -11.96
N ILE A 83 0.74 5.11 -12.71
CA ILE A 83 0.75 5.98 -13.90
C ILE A 83 1.06 7.41 -13.46
N TYR A 84 0.48 7.89 -12.36
CA TYR A 84 0.86 9.17 -11.75
C TYR A 84 2.35 9.22 -11.42
N ASN A 85 2.87 8.23 -10.68
CA ASN A 85 4.29 8.20 -10.29
C ASN A 85 5.21 8.21 -11.52
N PHE A 86 4.83 7.54 -12.61
CA PHE A 86 5.57 7.58 -13.87
C PHE A 86 5.48 8.94 -14.57
N TYR A 87 4.31 9.59 -14.55
CA TYR A 87 4.13 10.97 -15.03
C TYR A 87 5.09 11.89 -14.26
N GLU A 88 5.08 11.82 -12.94
CA GLU A 88 5.89 12.63 -12.03
C GLU A 88 7.40 12.50 -12.28
N ILE A 89 7.88 11.31 -12.67
CA ILE A 89 9.28 11.11 -13.05
C ILE A 89 9.66 11.93 -14.29
N ILE A 90 8.76 12.04 -15.27
CA ILE A 90 9.04 12.66 -16.57
C ILE A 90 8.77 14.17 -16.53
N LEU A 91 7.67 14.57 -15.90
CA LEU A 91 7.14 15.92 -15.87
C LEU A 91 6.70 16.25 -14.42
N PRO A 92 7.66 16.47 -13.50
CA PRO A 92 7.35 16.80 -12.12
C PRO A 92 6.61 18.12 -12.04
N ASP A 93 5.59 18.19 -11.17
CA ASP A 93 4.79 19.41 -10.92
C ASP A 93 4.18 20.04 -12.19
N HIS A 94 3.79 19.21 -13.16
CA HIS A 94 3.28 19.69 -14.45
C HIS A 94 1.93 20.43 -14.36
N GLY A 95 1.20 20.29 -13.24
CA GLY A 95 0.03 21.11 -12.90
C GLY A 95 -1.19 20.97 -13.84
N THR A 96 -1.23 19.96 -14.70
CA THR A 96 -2.38 19.75 -15.60
C THR A 96 -3.55 19.09 -14.88
N LEU A 97 -4.76 19.21 -15.46
CA LEU A 97 -5.94 18.50 -14.94
C LEU A 97 -5.71 16.98 -14.86
N LEU A 98 -5.05 16.40 -15.87
CA LEU A 98 -4.71 14.97 -15.88
C LEU A 98 -3.75 14.61 -14.74
N TYR A 99 -2.73 15.46 -14.50
CA TYR A 99 -1.78 15.27 -13.41
C TYR A 99 -2.49 15.20 -12.06
N HIS A 100 -3.34 16.19 -11.74
CA HIS A 100 -4.10 16.20 -10.49
C HIS A 100 -5.15 15.07 -10.42
N ALA A 101 -5.80 14.72 -11.53
CA ALA A 101 -6.76 13.62 -11.56
C ALA A 101 -6.09 12.27 -11.26
N LEU A 102 -4.85 12.06 -11.71
CA LEU A 102 -4.09 10.85 -11.43
C LEU A 102 -3.54 10.83 -9.99
N ASP A 103 -3.11 11.98 -9.47
CA ASP A 103 -2.64 12.12 -8.08
C ASP A 103 -3.72 11.71 -7.05
N LEU A 104 -5.01 11.97 -7.33
CA LEU A 104 -6.12 11.55 -6.46
C LEU A 104 -6.17 10.03 -6.20
N PHE A 105 -5.56 9.20 -7.04
CA PHE A 105 -5.52 7.76 -6.82
C PHE A 105 -4.63 7.35 -5.65
N TRP A 106 -3.68 8.18 -5.21
CA TRP A 106 -2.87 7.94 -4.01
C TRP A 106 -3.72 7.88 -2.72
N PRO A 107 -4.46 8.93 -2.33
CA PRO A 107 -5.33 8.87 -1.17
C PRO A 107 -6.48 7.89 -1.38
N LEU A 108 -7.01 7.76 -2.60
CA LEU A 108 -8.08 6.82 -2.90
C LEU A 108 -7.65 5.37 -2.67
N SER A 109 -6.46 4.96 -3.10
CA SER A 109 -5.93 3.61 -2.84
C SER A 109 -5.85 3.30 -1.36
N ASN A 110 -5.45 4.27 -0.53
CA ASN A 110 -5.42 4.11 0.92
C ASN A 110 -6.82 3.92 1.52
N LEU A 111 -7.82 4.67 1.04
CA LEU A 111 -9.22 4.48 1.45
C LEU A 111 -9.75 3.10 1.06
N VAL A 112 -9.47 2.66 -0.18
CA VAL A 112 -9.88 1.32 -0.63
C VAL A 112 -9.17 0.23 0.19
N MET A 113 -7.92 0.47 0.62
CA MET A 113 -7.16 -0.47 1.46
C MET A 113 -7.82 -0.73 2.82
N ILE A 114 -8.51 0.24 3.40
CA ILE A 114 -9.35 0.02 4.59
C ILE A 114 -10.41 -1.05 4.29
N GLY A 115 -11.08 -0.94 3.14
CA GLY A 115 -12.04 -1.94 2.66
C GLY A 115 -11.40 -3.32 2.48
N VAL A 116 -10.18 -3.39 1.94
CA VAL A 116 -9.42 -4.65 1.83
C VAL A 116 -9.15 -5.25 3.20
N GLY A 117 -8.71 -4.43 4.17
CA GLY A 117 -8.52 -4.84 5.57
C GLY A 117 -9.78 -5.44 6.19
N ILE A 118 -10.90 -4.75 6.05
CA ILE A 118 -12.21 -5.23 6.54
C ILE A 118 -12.58 -6.55 5.88
N ALA A 119 -12.38 -6.68 4.56
CA ALA A 119 -12.64 -7.90 3.81
C ALA A 119 -11.83 -9.09 4.35
N VAL A 120 -10.52 -8.90 4.53
CA VAL A 120 -9.60 -9.93 5.01
C VAL A 120 -9.93 -10.36 6.44
N ILE A 121 -10.25 -9.42 7.32
CA ILE A 121 -10.66 -9.72 8.70
C ILE A 121 -11.96 -10.53 8.71
N ARG A 122 -12.97 -10.11 7.93
CA ARG A 122 -14.27 -10.78 7.85
C ARG A 122 -14.16 -12.19 7.26
N ALA A 123 -13.34 -12.36 6.24
CA ALA A 123 -13.14 -13.64 5.58
C ALA A 123 -12.45 -14.68 6.49
N LYS A 124 -11.70 -14.23 7.51
CA LYS A 124 -10.98 -15.08 8.48
C LYS A 124 -10.10 -16.15 7.83
N ARG A 125 -9.63 -15.90 6.60
CA ARG A 125 -8.75 -16.83 5.84
C ARG A 125 -7.30 -16.76 6.29
N LEU A 126 -6.89 -15.63 6.85
CA LEU A 126 -5.58 -15.44 7.47
C LEU A 126 -5.68 -15.65 8.98
N GLN A 127 -4.68 -16.34 9.56
CA GLN A 127 -4.62 -16.66 10.98
C GLN A 127 -3.85 -15.61 11.80
N GLY A 128 -4.23 -15.47 13.07
CA GLY A 128 -3.53 -14.64 14.05
C GLY A 128 -3.43 -13.17 13.64
N TRP A 129 -2.23 -12.59 13.81
CA TRP A 129 -1.97 -11.18 13.53
C TRP A 129 -2.06 -10.84 12.02
N LYS A 130 -1.78 -11.81 11.13
CA LYS A 130 -1.70 -11.61 9.67
C LYS A 130 -2.99 -11.01 9.09
N ARG A 131 -4.15 -11.32 9.66
CA ARG A 131 -5.46 -10.82 9.19
C ARG A 131 -5.66 -9.32 9.42
N TYR A 132 -4.96 -8.74 10.39
CA TYR A 132 -5.11 -7.33 10.74
C TYR A 132 -4.14 -6.42 9.97
N VAL A 133 -3.11 -6.99 9.36
CA VAL A 133 -2.07 -6.25 8.65
C VAL A 133 -2.62 -5.41 7.50
N PRO A 134 -3.51 -5.91 6.61
CA PRO A 134 -4.02 -5.06 5.54
C PRO A 134 -4.86 -3.88 6.07
N LEU A 135 -5.53 -4.04 7.21
CA LEU A 135 -6.22 -2.93 7.87
C LEU A 135 -5.23 -1.93 8.45
N ALA A 136 -4.12 -2.38 9.06
CA ALA A 136 -3.07 -1.49 9.53
C ALA A 136 -2.52 -0.62 8.40
N CYS A 137 -2.27 -1.19 7.21
CA CYS A 137 -1.89 -0.41 6.02
C CYS A 137 -2.96 0.62 5.63
N GLY A 138 -4.23 0.24 5.58
CA GLY A 138 -5.32 1.17 5.23
C GLY A 138 -5.50 2.30 6.23
N LEU A 139 -5.14 2.09 7.50
CA LEU A 139 -5.19 3.12 8.54
C LEU A 139 -4.04 4.13 8.46
N TRP A 140 -3.07 3.95 7.57
CA TRP A 140 -1.97 4.91 7.40
C TRP A 140 -2.44 6.33 7.14
N LEU A 141 -3.42 6.53 6.24
CA LEU A 141 -3.90 7.87 5.89
C LEU A 141 -4.61 8.55 7.09
N PRO A 142 -5.62 7.93 7.75
CA PRO A 142 -6.20 8.48 8.98
C PRO A 142 -5.17 8.72 10.09
N PHE A 143 -4.23 7.79 10.27
CA PHE A 143 -3.18 7.89 11.28
C PHE A 143 -2.28 9.11 11.01
N THR A 144 -1.81 9.26 9.78
CA THR A 144 -0.98 10.38 9.34
C THR A 144 -1.70 11.70 9.58
N MET A 145 -2.97 11.83 9.17
CA MET A 145 -3.77 13.03 9.39
C MET A 145 -3.90 13.40 10.88
N LEU A 146 -4.04 12.40 11.75
CA LEU A 146 -4.18 12.61 13.19
C LEU A 146 -2.88 13.11 13.84
N VAL A 147 -1.73 12.55 13.44
CA VAL A 147 -0.44 12.84 14.07
C VAL A 147 0.32 14.00 13.44
N TRP A 148 -0.06 14.42 12.24
CA TRP A 148 0.63 15.49 11.48
C TRP A 148 0.69 16.84 12.22
N SER A 149 -0.26 17.11 13.12
CA SER A 149 -0.29 18.33 13.95
C SER A 149 0.88 18.43 14.94
N ASN A 150 1.60 17.33 15.22
CA ASN A 150 2.77 17.28 16.09
C ASN A 150 4.05 17.21 15.24
N VAL A 151 4.54 18.36 14.77
CA VAL A 151 5.40 18.47 13.56
C VAL A 151 6.66 17.57 13.55
N PRO A 152 7.45 17.40 14.62
CA PRO A 152 8.60 16.47 14.59
C PRO A 152 8.20 15.01 14.85
N LEU A 153 7.39 14.78 15.88
CA LEU A 153 7.06 13.41 16.32
C LEU A 153 6.13 12.70 15.32
N GLY A 154 5.13 13.41 14.79
CA GLY A 154 4.18 12.88 13.82
C GLY A 154 4.83 12.43 12.51
N PHE A 155 5.87 13.15 12.07
CA PHE A 155 6.68 12.75 10.92
C PHE A 155 7.37 11.41 11.13
N HIS A 156 8.06 11.23 12.26
CA HIS A 156 8.73 9.97 12.57
C HIS A 156 7.74 8.82 12.79
N LEU A 157 6.63 9.07 13.49
CA LEU A 157 5.59 8.07 13.74
C LEU A 157 4.95 7.58 12.43
N THR A 158 4.61 8.49 11.53
CA THR A 158 4.07 8.15 10.21
C THR A 158 5.04 7.27 9.43
N ASN A 159 6.33 7.62 9.41
CA ASN A 159 7.35 6.87 8.69
C ASN A 159 7.59 5.48 9.26
N VAL A 160 7.67 5.36 10.59
CA VAL A 160 7.80 4.07 11.27
C VAL A 160 6.56 3.22 10.98
N HIS A 161 5.36 3.79 11.04
CA HIS A 161 4.13 3.10 10.68
C HIS A 161 4.18 2.59 9.23
N THR A 162 4.57 3.42 8.27
CA THR A 162 4.70 3.03 6.85
C THR A 162 5.66 1.88 6.67
N ALA A 163 6.89 2.00 7.18
CA ALA A 163 7.89 0.94 7.03
C ALA A 163 7.37 -0.38 7.62
N LEU A 164 6.85 -0.35 8.85
CA LEU A 164 6.36 -1.55 9.53
C LEU A 164 5.14 -2.15 8.84
N ALA A 165 4.11 -1.37 8.53
CA ALA A 165 2.86 -1.89 7.99
C ALA A 165 3.06 -2.57 6.63
N TRP A 166 3.81 -1.93 5.70
CA TRP A 166 4.04 -2.50 4.38
C TRP A 166 5.08 -3.63 4.39
N THR A 167 6.08 -3.60 5.28
CA THR A 167 6.96 -4.75 5.49
C THR A 167 6.17 -5.95 6.05
N LEU A 168 5.30 -5.74 7.03
CA LEU A 168 4.44 -6.80 7.56
C LEU A 168 3.51 -7.35 6.48
N LEU A 169 2.97 -6.49 5.60
CA LEU A 169 2.10 -6.93 4.50
C LEU A 169 2.87 -7.80 3.50
N ALA A 170 4.10 -7.43 3.17
CA ALA A 170 4.99 -8.24 2.35
C ALA A 170 5.29 -9.60 3.01
N LEU A 171 5.56 -9.62 4.32
CA LEU A 171 5.80 -10.84 5.09
C LEU A 171 4.57 -11.75 5.15
N VAL A 172 3.36 -11.18 5.24
CA VAL A 172 2.11 -11.96 5.14
C VAL A 172 2.08 -12.73 3.83
N VAL A 173 2.34 -12.05 2.71
CA VAL A 173 2.33 -12.70 1.39
C VAL A 173 3.47 -13.71 1.22
N LEU A 174 4.66 -13.39 1.72
CA LEU A 174 5.85 -14.22 1.62
C LEU A 174 5.71 -15.53 2.42
N THR A 175 5.04 -15.48 3.57
CA THR A 175 4.94 -16.59 4.53
C THR A 175 3.60 -17.31 4.51
N SER A 176 2.62 -16.85 3.74
CA SER A 176 1.33 -17.53 3.61
C SER A 176 1.33 -18.47 2.42
N ASN A 177 1.08 -19.75 2.70
CA ASN A 177 0.89 -20.76 1.67
C ASN A 177 -0.59 -20.85 1.29
N LYS A 178 -0.87 -21.25 0.04
CA LYS A 178 -2.25 -21.49 -0.43
C LYS A 178 -2.98 -22.56 0.40
N SER A 179 -2.25 -23.45 1.06
CA SER A 179 -2.80 -24.48 1.93
C SER A 179 -3.33 -23.94 3.28
N ASP A 180 -2.90 -22.76 3.71
CA ASP A 180 -3.33 -22.17 5.00
C ASP A 180 -4.75 -21.58 4.93
N SER A 181 -5.30 -21.36 3.72
CA SER A 181 -6.64 -20.79 3.50
C SER A 181 -7.75 -21.82 3.31
N ILE A 182 -7.43 -23.12 3.41
CA ILE A 182 -8.37 -24.25 3.34
C ILE A 182 -8.98 -24.51 4.73
N LEU A 183 -9.64 -23.52 5.31
CA LEU A 183 -10.68 -23.82 6.28
C LEU A 183 -12.00 -23.99 5.51
N PRO A 184 -12.81 -25.03 5.84
CA PRO A 184 -14.13 -25.17 5.26
C PRO A 184 -14.90 -23.87 5.48
N THR A 185 -15.57 -23.39 4.43
CA THR A 185 -16.63 -22.39 4.62
C THR A 185 -17.65 -22.96 5.61
N PRO A 186 -18.03 -22.24 6.67
CA PRO A 186 -19.26 -22.55 7.38
C PRO A 186 -20.47 -22.41 6.45
#